data_AF-A0A7S1X9R0-F1
#
_entry.id   AF-A0A7S1X9R0-F1
#
_cell.length_a   1.000
_cell.length_b   1.000
_cell.length_c   1.000
_cell.angle_alpha   90.00
_cell.angle_beta   90.00
_cell.angle_gamma   90.00
#
_symmetry.space_group_name_H-M   'P 1'
#
loop_
_entity.id
_entity.type
_entity.pdbx_description
1 polymer ?
#
loop_
_entity_poly.entity_id
_entity_poly.type
_entity_poly.pdbx_seq_one_letter_code
_entity_poly.pdbx_strand_id
1 'polypeptide(L)'
;TDVVKRMVGRPRPDFFARCFPDTPLTTTPVPGFPQCTGVYSEIIEGMQSFPSGHTSWCTAGLAFVTFWLLAITTTSDPRQSLLPSTAWRFWVSMLPLSCAALIGITRFMDYWHHWTDVASGLVLGMSLAWLNFKLYGGCIRVNQYESDGMRRDKGKEPAPADIL
;
A
#
# COMPACT_ATOMS: atom_id res chain seq x y z
N THR A 1 -12.59 4.61 4.28
CA THR A 1 -12.10 4.24 5.62
C THR A 1 -12.81 4.98 6.74
N ASP A 2 -13.84 5.78 6.44
CA ASP A 2 -14.41 6.73 7.41
C ASP A 2 -15.29 6.07 8.47
N VAL A 3 -15.79 4.86 8.21
CA VAL A 3 -16.47 4.02 9.21
C VAL A 3 -15.52 3.66 10.35
N VAL A 4 -14.30 3.20 10.04
CA VAL A 4 -13.30 2.83 11.06
C VAL A 4 -12.80 4.07 11.80
N LYS A 5 -12.63 5.20 11.11
CA LYS A 5 -12.28 6.48 11.73
C LYS A 5 -13.27 6.93 12.80
N ARG A 6 -14.57 6.82 12.50
CA ARG A 6 -15.65 7.18 13.43
C ARG A 6 -15.80 6.18 14.57
N MET A 7 -15.48 4.90 14.35
CA MET A 7 -15.51 3.85 15.37
C MET A 7 -14.37 3.97 16.39
N VAL A 8 -13.17 4.31 15.94
CA VAL A 8 -11.97 4.35 16.80
C VAL A 8 -11.85 5.69 17.53
N GLY A 9 -12.20 6.81 16.89
CA GLY A 9 -12.25 8.13 17.55
C GLY A 9 -10.94 8.62 18.17
N ARG A 10 -9.79 8.09 17.73
CA ARG A 10 -8.50 8.41 18.34
C ARG A 10 -8.11 9.87 18.02
N PRO A 11 -7.71 10.68 19.02
CA PRO A 11 -7.26 12.05 18.79
C PRO A 11 -5.91 12.09 18.04
N ARG A 12 -5.80 12.98 17.06
CA ARG A 12 -4.55 13.32 16.35
C ARG A 12 -3.58 14.06 17.28
N PRO A 13 -2.27 14.08 16.98
CA PRO A 13 -1.30 14.83 17.78
C PRO A 13 -1.59 16.34 17.86
N ASP A 14 -2.28 16.91 16.86
CA ASP A 14 -2.70 18.31 16.81
C ASP A 14 -4.08 18.57 17.44
N PHE A 15 -4.75 17.55 17.98
CA PHE A 15 -6.08 17.67 18.58
C PHE A 15 -6.16 18.71 19.68
N PHE A 16 -5.13 18.83 20.52
CA PHE A 16 -5.11 19.77 21.63
C PHE A 16 -5.14 21.23 21.16
N ALA A 17 -4.38 21.56 20.10
CA ALA A 17 -4.37 22.89 19.49
C ALA A 17 -5.72 23.25 18.84
N ARG A 18 -6.43 22.25 18.29
CA ARG A 18 -7.78 22.44 17.71
C ARG A 18 -8.87 22.58 18.77
N CYS A 19 -8.73 21.92 19.92
CA CYS A 19 -9.70 21.95 21.01
C CYS A 19 -9.61 23.24 21.83
N PHE A 20 -8.41 23.83 21.97
CA PHE A 20 -8.16 25.06 22.74
C PHE A 20 -7.31 26.08 21.98
N PRO A 21 -7.91 26.85 21.05
CA PRO A 21 -7.16 27.86 20.26
C PRO A 21 -6.69 29.07 21.10
N ASP A 22 -7.42 29.41 22.17
CA ASP A 22 -7.18 30.63 22.96
C ASP A 22 -6.35 30.41 24.24
N THR A 23 -6.00 29.16 24.56
CA THR A 23 -5.19 28.89 25.76
C THR A 23 -3.70 28.94 25.44
N PRO A 24 -2.91 29.82 26.09
CA PRO A 24 -1.46 29.76 25.95
C PRO A 24 -0.94 28.41 26.47
N LEU A 25 -0.01 27.78 25.75
CA LEU A 25 0.59 26.45 26.02
C LEU A 25 1.20 26.28 27.43
N THR A 26 1.21 27.33 28.24
CA THR A 26 1.82 27.43 29.57
C THR A 26 0.81 27.38 30.73
N THR A 27 -0.50 27.36 30.47
CA THR A 27 -1.49 27.35 31.57
C THR A 27 -1.70 25.96 32.16
N THR A 28 -1.43 25.89 33.46
CA THR A 28 -1.58 24.81 34.45
C THR A 28 -2.84 23.94 34.32
N PRO A 29 -2.83 22.69 34.84
CA PRO A 29 -3.94 21.76 34.70
C PRO A 29 -5.21 22.30 35.37
N VAL A 30 -6.25 22.51 34.58
CA VAL A 30 -7.60 22.76 35.09
C VAL A 30 -8.08 21.47 35.77
N PRO A 31 -8.62 21.50 36.99
CA PRO A 31 -9.23 20.32 37.60
C PRO A 31 -10.49 19.94 36.82
N GLY A 32 -10.47 18.78 36.15
CA GLY A 32 -11.56 18.31 35.28
C GLY A 32 -11.20 18.41 33.80
N PHE A 33 -11.92 17.70 32.93
CA PHE A 33 -11.77 17.82 31.48
C PHE A 33 -12.40 19.15 31.02
N PRO A 34 -11.61 20.18 30.61
CA PRO A 34 -12.19 21.40 30.07
C PRO A 34 -12.96 21.08 28.77
N GLN A 35 -14.15 21.66 28.62
CA GLN A 35 -14.92 21.53 27.38
C GLN A 35 -14.18 22.26 26.24
N CYS A 36 -14.01 21.61 25.09
CA CYS A 36 -13.37 22.23 23.92
C CYS A 36 -14.10 23.52 23.52
N THR A 37 -13.35 24.59 23.28
CA THR A 37 -13.86 25.89 22.82
C THR A 37 -13.67 26.13 21.33
N GLY A 38 -12.92 25.25 20.64
CA GLY A 38 -12.69 25.32 19.19
C GLY A 38 -13.92 25.00 18.33
N VAL A 39 -13.75 25.11 17.01
CA VAL A 39 -14.83 24.86 16.04
C VAL A 39 -15.15 23.36 15.98
N TYR A 40 -16.43 22.99 16.12
CA TYR A 40 -16.90 21.60 16.18
C TYR A 40 -16.42 20.73 15.00
N SER A 41 -16.39 21.27 13.78
CA SER A 41 -15.92 20.56 12.60
C SER A 41 -14.43 20.20 12.67
N GLU A 42 -13.59 21.08 13.19
CA GLU A 42 -12.15 20.86 13.32
C GLU A 42 -11.82 19.91 14.46
N ILE A 43 -12.61 19.95 15.54
CA ILE A 43 -12.52 19.02 16.68
C ILE A 43 -12.84 17.60 16.23
N ILE A 44 -13.95 17.40 15.49
CA ILE A 44 -14.30 16.07 14.95
C ILE A 44 -13.22 15.56 14.00
N GLU A 45 -12.67 16.42 13.14
CA GLU A 45 -11.59 16.02 12.25
C GLU A 45 -10.32 15.62 13.03
N GLY A 46 -10.03 16.34 14.12
CA GLY A 46 -8.97 16.01 15.07
C GLY A 46 -9.18 14.67 15.79
N MET A 47 -10.41 14.17 15.90
CA MET A 47 -10.71 12.82 16.44
C MET A 47 -10.66 11.70 15.40
N GLN A 48 -10.33 12.00 14.14
CA GLN A 48 -10.25 11.04 13.05
C GLN A 48 -8.79 10.75 12.65
N SER A 49 -7.98 10.28 13.60
CA SER A 49 -6.57 9.93 13.34
C SER A 49 -6.38 8.51 12.77
N PHE A 50 -7.29 7.57 13.06
CA PHE A 50 -7.04 6.13 12.85
C PHE A 50 -8.10 5.47 11.98
N PRO A 51 -7.77 4.68 10.93
CA PRO A 51 -6.48 4.55 10.24
C PRO A 51 -6.31 5.59 9.11
N SER A 52 -5.08 5.82 8.67
CA SER A 52 -4.78 6.67 7.51
C SER A 52 -5.35 6.05 6.23
N GLY A 53 -6.41 6.66 5.70
CA GLY A 53 -7.02 6.22 4.44
C GLY A 53 -6.05 6.27 3.26
N HIS A 54 -5.24 7.33 3.19
CA HIS A 54 -4.24 7.49 2.14
C HIS A 54 -3.19 6.38 2.16
N THR A 55 -2.65 6.07 3.35
CA THR A 55 -1.64 5.01 3.50
C THR A 55 -2.23 3.66 3.08
N SER A 56 -3.40 3.28 3.60
CA SER A 56 -4.02 1.99 3.28
C SER A 56 -4.34 1.81 1.79
N TRP A 57 -4.84 2.85 1.12
CA TRP A 57 -5.20 2.79 -0.31
C TRP A 57 -3.95 2.70 -1.20
N CYS A 58 -2.95 3.53 -0.94
CA CYS A 58 -1.70 3.52 -1.67
C CYS A 58 -0.97 2.18 -1.49
N THR A 59 -0.93 1.65 -0.26
CA THR A 59 -0.31 0.35 0.00
C THR A 59 -1.05 -0.79 -0.68
N ALA A 60 -2.39 -0.83 -0.67
CA ALA A 60 -3.15 -1.89 -1.33
C ALA A 60 -2.89 -1.92 -2.85
N GLY A 61 -2.91 -0.76 -3.51
CA GLY A 61 -2.66 -0.67 -4.95
C GLY A 61 -1.22 -1.01 -5.33
N LEU A 62 -0.24 -0.41 -4.64
CA LEU A 62 1.18 -0.59 -4.96
C LEU A 62 1.69 -1.99 -4.58
N ALA A 63 1.20 -2.59 -3.49
CA ALA A 63 1.53 -3.97 -3.14
C ALA A 63 0.96 -4.97 -4.16
N PHE A 64 -0.24 -4.73 -4.69
CA PHE A 64 -0.80 -5.56 -5.77
C PHE A 64 0.06 -5.48 -7.04
N VAL A 65 0.50 -4.28 -7.44
CA VAL A 65 1.40 -4.08 -8.58
C VAL A 65 2.74 -4.79 -8.34
N THR A 66 3.30 -4.70 -7.13
CA THR A 66 4.52 -5.44 -6.76
C THR A 66 4.34 -6.95 -6.92
N PHE A 67 3.24 -7.54 -6.43
CA PHE A 67 2.98 -8.97 -6.59
C PHE A 67 2.77 -9.36 -8.06
N TRP A 68 2.10 -8.51 -8.84
CA TRP A 68 1.90 -8.71 -10.27
C TRP A 68 3.23 -8.70 -11.04
N LEU A 69 4.11 -7.73 -10.79
CA LEU A 69 5.43 -7.65 -11.40
C LEU A 69 6.32 -8.83 -11.00
N LEU A 70 6.30 -9.22 -9.72
CA LEU A 70 7.00 -10.42 -9.24
C LEU A 70 6.53 -11.67 -9.99
N ALA A 71 5.22 -11.82 -10.20
CA ALA A 71 4.65 -12.98 -10.89
C ALA A 71 5.14 -13.09 -12.34
N ILE A 72 5.10 -11.99 -13.10
CA ILE A 72 5.51 -11.97 -14.52
C ILE A 72 7.03 -12.16 -14.67
N THR A 73 7.80 -11.56 -13.78
CA THR A 73 9.28 -11.63 -13.86
C THR A 73 9.85 -12.98 -13.42
N THR A 74 9.12 -13.75 -12.59
CA THR A 74 9.52 -15.10 -12.15
C THR A 74 9.03 -16.21 -13.08
N THR A 75 7.90 -16.04 -13.77
CA THR A 75 7.36 -17.05 -14.70
C THR A 75 8.08 -17.07 -16.05
N SER A 76 8.85 -16.04 -16.39
CA SER A 76 9.41 -15.84 -17.74
C SER A 76 10.54 -16.80 -18.14
N ASP A 77 11.19 -17.49 -17.19
CA ASP A 77 12.02 -18.68 -17.48
C ASP A 77 12.58 -19.30 -16.18
N PRO A 78 12.26 -20.56 -15.82
CA PRO A 78 12.82 -21.21 -14.63
C PRO A 78 14.36 -21.30 -14.66
N ARG A 79 14.94 -21.43 -15.85
CA ARG A 79 16.38 -21.58 -16.08
C ARG A 79 17.18 -20.27 -15.95
N GLN A 80 16.53 -19.11 -16.11
CA GLN A 80 17.18 -17.80 -16.00
C GLN A 80 17.19 -17.27 -14.55
N SER A 81 16.38 -17.85 -13.65
CA SER A 81 16.25 -17.41 -12.25
C SER A 81 17.54 -17.55 -11.42
N LEU A 82 18.49 -18.38 -11.88
CA LEU A 82 19.77 -18.64 -11.21
C LEU A 82 20.93 -17.78 -11.75
N LEU A 83 20.71 -16.93 -12.77
CA LEU A 83 21.76 -16.05 -13.27
C LEU A 83 21.85 -14.74 -12.44
N PRO A 84 23.07 -14.23 -12.17
CA PRO A 84 23.29 -12.96 -11.46
C PRO A 84 22.65 -11.73 -12.15
N SER A 85 22.31 -11.83 -13.44
CA SER A 85 21.64 -10.79 -14.23
C SER A 85 20.13 -10.64 -13.94
N THR A 86 19.58 -11.36 -12.96
CA THR A 86 18.14 -11.32 -12.64
C THR A 86 17.81 -10.39 -11.45
N ALA A 87 18.82 -9.88 -10.73
CA ALA A 87 18.64 -9.00 -9.57
C ALA A 87 17.84 -7.71 -9.89
N TRP A 88 18.01 -7.15 -11.10
CA TRP A 88 17.27 -5.94 -11.50
C TRP A 88 15.74 -6.17 -11.54
N ARG A 89 15.27 -7.39 -11.82
CA ARG A 89 13.83 -7.72 -11.83
C ARG A 89 13.22 -7.65 -10.43
N PHE A 90 13.98 -8.08 -9.43
CA PHE A 90 13.59 -7.93 -8.02
C PHE A 90 13.53 -6.44 -7.64
N TRP A 91 14.56 -5.67 -7.98
CA TRP A 91 14.58 -4.23 -7.69
C TRP A 91 13.43 -3.46 -8.37
N VAL A 92 13.13 -3.76 -9.63
CA VAL A 92 12.01 -3.15 -10.36
C VAL A 92 10.66 -3.50 -9.75
N SER A 93 10.47 -4.75 -9.32
CA SER A 93 9.22 -5.16 -8.67
C SER A 93 9.06 -4.61 -7.23
N MET A 94 10.16 -4.28 -6.56
CA MET A 94 10.16 -3.65 -5.24
C MET A 94 9.98 -2.12 -5.26
N LEU A 95 10.22 -1.45 -6.39
CA LEU A 95 10.03 0.01 -6.54
C LEU A 95 8.62 0.52 -6.16
N PRO A 96 7.51 -0.13 -6.56
CA PRO A 96 6.17 0.30 -6.15
C PRO A 96 5.99 0.21 -4.63
N LEU A 97 6.54 -0.82 -4.00
CA LEU A 97 6.45 -1.03 -2.56
C LEU A 97 7.27 0.00 -1.77
N SER A 98 8.46 0.38 -2.26
CA SER A 98 9.25 1.45 -1.65
C SER A 98 8.56 2.81 -1.80
N CYS A 99 7.93 3.10 -2.94
CA CYS A 99 7.07 4.28 -3.08
C CYS A 99 5.91 4.29 -2.08
N ALA A 100 5.26 3.14 -1.84
CA ALA A 100 4.20 3.03 -0.85
C ALA A 100 4.71 3.32 0.58
N ALA A 101 5.90 2.82 0.91
CA ALA A 101 6.55 3.09 2.19
C ALA A 101 6.90 4.58 2.35
N LEU A 102 7.41 5.23 1.30
CA LEU A 102 7.71 6.66 1.30
C LEU A 102 6.46 7.51 1.52
N ILE A 103 5.33 7.15 0.90
CA ILE A 103 4.02 7.82 1.16
C ILE A 103 3.58 7.63 2.61
N GLY A 104 3.88 6.49 3.23
CA GLY A 104 3.66 6.27 4.66
C GLY A 104 4.54 7.16 5.54
N ILE A 105 5.83 7.27 5.18
CA ILE A 105 6.82 8.07 5.91
C ILE A 105 6.50 9.57 5.85
N THR A 106 6.05 10.10 4.71
CA THR A 106 5.64 11.51 4.63
C THR A 106 4.49 11.81 5.58
N ARG A 107 3.55 10.87 5.77
CA ARG A 107 2.43 11.02 6.73
C ARG A 107 2.84 10.92 8.20
N PHE A 108 3.97 10.28 8.49
CA PHE A 108 4.58 10.31 9.82
C PHE A 108 5.27 11.66 10.08
N MET A 109 6.01 12.17 9.09
CA MET A 109 6.75 13.44 9.21
C MET A 109 5.83 14.66 9.39
N ASP A 110 4.61 14.61 8.85
CA ASP A 110 3.64 15.71 8.98
C ASP A 110 3.02 15.82 10.39
N TYR A 111 3.34 14.95 11.37
CA TYR A 111 2.71 14.91 12.71
C TYR A 111 1.19 14.65 12.72
N TRP A 112 0.60 14.27 11.59
CA TRP A 112 -0.85 14.02 11.50
C TRP A 112 -1.26 12.65 12.04
N HIS A 113 -0.34 11.68 12.03
CA HIS A 113 -0.62 10.29 12.40
C HIS A 113 0.46 9.73 13.31
N HIS A 114 0.05 8.91 14.27
CA HIS A 114 1.02 8.12 15.02
C HIS A 114 1.62 7.05 14.10
N TRP A 115 2.87 6.66 14.35
CA TRP A 115 3.54 5.60 13.59
C TRP A 115 2.73 4.28 13.57
N THR A 116 1.98 3.99 14.64
CA THR A 116 1.07 2.84 14.76
C THR A 116 -0.05 2.85 13.72
N ASP A 117 -0.50 4.03 13.32
CA ASP A 117 -1.63 4.24 12.41
C ASP A 117 -1.17 4.03 10.96
N VAL A 118 0.09 4.39 10.69
CA VAL A 118 0.79 4.12 9.42
C VAL A 118 1.11 2.62 9.31
N ALA A 119 1.62 2.00 10.38
CA ALA A 119 1.96 0.58 10.40
C ALA A 119 0.72 -0.32 10.21
N SER A 120 -0.38 -0.03 10.91
CA SER A 120 -1.64 -0.75 10.73
C SER A 120 -2.22 -0.56 9.32
N GLY A 121 -2.11 0.64 8.74
CA GLY A 121 -2.48 0.90 7.35
C GLY A 121 -1.66 0.08 6.35
N LEU A 122 -0.35 -0.07 6.58
CA LEU A 122 0.54 -0.89 5.75
C LEU A 122 0.15 -2.38 5.82
N VAL A 123 -0.10 -2.91 7.01
CA VAL A 123 -0.50 -4.32 7.22
C VAL A 123 -1.84 -4.61 6.56
N LEU A 124 -2.84 -3.73 6.74
CA LEU A 124 -4.15 -3.87 6.11
C LEU A 124 -4.08 -3.78 4.59
N GLY A 125 -3.29 -2.84 4.05
CA GLY A 125 -3.09 -2.73 2.61
C GLY A 125 -2.40 -3.98 2.02
N MET A 126 -1.38 -4.49 2.71
CA MET A 126 -0.64 -5.69 2.28
C MET A 126 -1.50 -6.95 2.29
N SER A 127 -2.32 -7.14 3.33
CA SER A 127 -3.20 -8.31 3.44
C SER A 127 -4.29 -8.32 2.36
N LEU A 128 -4.89 -7.16 2.08
CA LEU A 128 -5.86 -7.01 0.99
C LEU A 128 -5.23 -7.24 -0.38
N ALA A 129 -4.04 -6.70 -0.62
CA ALA A 129 -3.30 -6.93 -1.86
C ALA A 129 -2.96 -8.41 -2.07
N TRP A 130 -2.53 -9.09 -1.02
CA TRP A 130 -2.24 -10.52 -1.06
C TRP A 130 -3.49 -11.36 -1.37
N LEU A 131 -4.62 -11.08 -0.69
CA LEU A 131 -5.90 -11.74 -0.96
C LEU A 131 -6.34 -11.52 -2.40
N ASN A 132 -6.28 -10.28 -2.88
CA ASN A 132 -6.66 -9.93 -4.25
C ASN A 132 -5.76 -10.66 -5.27
N PHE A 133 -4.45 -10.65 -5.05
CA PHE A 133 -3.51 -11.38 -5.90
C PHE A 133 -3.75 -12.90 -5.85
N LYS A 134 -4.16 -13.49 -4.72
CA LYS A 134 -4.49 -14.92 -4.65
C LYS A 134 -5.78 -15.26 -5.38
N LEU A 135 -6.80 -14.40 -5.29
CA LEU A 135 -8.09 -14.59 -5.97
C LEU A 135 -7.98 -14.40 -7.48
N TYR A 136 -7.31 -13.34 -7.93
CA TYR A 136 -7.23 -12.97 -9.35
C TYR A 136 -5.95 -13.45 -10.05
N GLY A 137 -4.85 -13.67 -9.31
CA GLY A 137 -3.57 -14.11 -9.87
C GLY A 137 -3.58 -15.55 -10.39
N GLY A 138 -4.56 -16.37 -10.00
CA GLY A 138 -4.81 -17.67 -10.64
C GLY A 138 -5.13 -17.54 -12.14
N CYS A 139 -5.91 -16.52 -12.51
CA CYS A 139 -6.26 -16.24 -13.91
C CYS A 139 -5.03 -15.84 -14.75
N ILE A 140 -4.11 -15.05 -14.16
CA ILE A 140 -2.89 -14.58 -14.84
C ILE A 140 -1.96 -15.74 -15.21
N ARG A 141 -1.80 -16.72 -14.30
CA ARG A 141 -0.96 -17.90 -14.59
C ARG A 141 -1.52 -18.77 -15.70
N VAL A 142 -2.85 -18.91 -15.80
CA VAL A 142 -3.50 -19.72 -16.85
C VAL A 142 -3.22 -19.11 -18.23
N ASN A 143 -3.42 -17.80 -18.40
CA ASN A 143 -3.15 -17.12 -19.67
C ASN A 143 -1.67 -17.14 -20.10
N GLN A 144 -0.74 -17.06 -19.13
CA GLN A 144 0.69 -17.21 -19.45
C GLN A 144 1.02 -18.64 -19.89
N TYR A 145 0.47 -19.65 -19.23
CA TYR A 145 0.70 -21.05 -19.60
C TYR A 145 0.18 -21.36 -21.02
N GLU A 146 -0.99 -20.81 -21.36
CA GLU A 146 -1.58 -20.92 -22.70
C GLU A 146 -0.73 -20.20 -23.76
N SER A 147 -0.23 -19.00 -23.44
CA SER A 147 0.67 -18.23 -24.33
C SER A 147 2.02 -18.94 -24.56
N ASP A 148 2.60 -19.50 -23.50
CA ASP A 148 3.85 -20.27 -23.59
C ASP A 148 3.66 -21.60 -24.34
N GLY A 149 2.49 -22.22 -24.20
CA GLY A 149 2.09 -23.40 -24.97
C GLY A 149 2.00 -23.10 -26.47
N MET A 150 1.31 -22.02 -26.84
CA MET A 150 1.19 -21.57 -28.23
C MET A 150 2.53 -21.19 -28.84
N ARG A 151 3.42 -20.56 -28.07
CA ARG A 151 4.79 -20.21 -28.51
C ARG A 151 5.65 -21.44 -28.77
N ARG A 152 5.54 -22.48 -27.94
CA ARG A 152 6.23 -23.76 -28.17
C ARG A 152 5.75 -24.46 -29.43
N ASP A 153 4.46 -24.38 -29.73
CA ASP A 153 3.87 -25.05 -30.89
C ASP A 153 4.32 -24.41 -32.21
N LYS A 154 4.32 -23.07 -32.28
CA LYS A 154 4.90 -22.34 -33.43
C LYS A 154 6.39 -22.59 -33.65
N GLY A 155 7.15 -22.87 -32.59
CA GLY A 155 8.57 -23.21 -32.69
C GLY A 155 8.86 -24.60 -33.26
N LYS A 156 7.85 -25.46 -33.41
CA LYS A 156 7.96 -26.80 -34.00
C LYS A 156 7.49 -26.85 -35.46
N GLU A 157 6.95 -25.76 -35.99
CA GLU A 157 6.52 -25.69 -37.38
C GLU A 157 7.76 -25.82 -38.28
N PRO A 158 7.84 -26.85 -39.15
CA PRO A 158 9.01 -27.06 -39.99
C PRO A 158 9.18 -25.85 -40.92
N ALA A 159 10.41 -25.34 -41.02
CA ALA A 159 10.73 -24.27 -41.95
C ALA A 159 10.27 -24.65 -43.36
N PRO A 160 9.70 -23.71 -44.15
CA PRO A 160 9.28 -24.00 -45.50
C PRO A 160 10.48 -24.56 -46.26
N ALA A 161 10.35 -25.78 -46.78
CA ALA A 161 11.39 -26.40 -47.59
C ALA A 161 11.60 -25.49 -48.81
N ASP A 162 12.82 -24.96 -48.95
CA ASP A 162 13.22 -24.18 -50.12
C ASP A 162 13.00 -25.05 -51.37
N ILE A 163 12.00 -24.71 -52.17
CA ILE A 163 11.69 -25.36 -53.44
C ILE A 163 12.71 -24.81 -54.46
N LEU A 164 13.75 -25.59 -54.72
CA LEU A 164 14.62 -25.48 -55.91
C LEU A 164 13.98 -26.15 -57.11
#